data_AF-A0AAV4JNK7-F1
#
_entry.id   AF-A0AAV4JNK7-F1
#
_cell.length_a   1.000
_cell.length_b   1.000
_cell.length_c   1.000
_cell.angle_alpha   90.00
_cell.angle_beta   90.00
_cell.angle_gamma   90.00
#
_symmetry.space_group_name_H-M   'P 1'
#
loop_
_entity.id
_entity.type
_entity.pdbx_description
1 polymer ?
#
loop_
_entity_poly.entity_id
_entity_poly.type
_entity_poly.pdbx_seq_one_letter_code
_entity_poly.pdbx_strand_id
1 'polypeptide(L)'
;MVSDLVCFPPYLRYRLKRLDSFHRRQFRRILGIHYRTKITNQSLYKKCSETPLSLQILELRWRLFGHILRRDNSIPANLAMAMLNYFNENSNRGRGRPTTTLPITLNNDLKRLQNKDVQLTTKEDLHKLQKIASQRQEWIAFTAEIKRTAEAARPDDQDSGRH
;
A
#
# COMPACT_ATOMS: atom_id res chain seq x y z
N MET A 1 -2.52 -1.52 30.85
CA MET A 1 -1.23 -1.13 30.23
C MET A 1 -0.54 -2.38 29.73
N VAL A 2 -0.81 -2.79 28.50
CA VAL A 2 0.14 -3.59 27.70
C VAL A 2 0.00 -3.06 26.29
N SER A 3 0.88 -2.10 25.98
CA SER A 3 1.05 -1.55 24.64
C SER A 3 1.83 -2.57 23.85
N ASP A 4 1.14 -3.58 23.31
CA ASP A 4 1.77 -4.52 22.40
C ASP A 4 2.19 -3.77 21.13
N LEU A 5 3.49 -3.50 21.11
CA LEU A 5 4.30 -3.18 19.95
C LEU A 5 4.09 -4.28 18.89
N VAL A 6 2.97 -4.22 18.18
CA VAL A 6 2.92 -4.68 16.80
C VAL A 6 3.98 -3.84 16.11
N CYS A 7 5.13 -4.46 15.86
CA CYS A 7 6.25 -3.92 15.10
C CYS A 7 5.75 -3.61 13.69
N PHE A 8 5.02 -2.52 13.55
CA PHE A 8 4.79 -1.82 12.30
C PHE A 8 6.17 -1.51 11.76
N PRO A 9 6.55 -1.94 10.56
CA PRO A 9 7.83 -1.51 10.01
C PRO A 9 7.70 -0.05 9.55
N PRO A 10 8.20 0.96 10.30
CA PRO A 10 8.06 2.38 9.93
C PRO A 10 8.80 2.73 8.63
N TYR A 11 9.68 1.83 8.16
CA TYR A 11 10.56 2.07 7.02
C TYR A 11 9.82 2.15 5.68
N LEU A 12 8.73 1.40 5.49
CA LEU A 12 8.01 1.42 4.20
C LEU A 12 7.34 2.78 4.01
N ARG A 13 6.76 3.33 5.07
CA ARG A 13 6.14 4.67 5.08
C ARG A 13 7.15 5.77 4.80
N TYR A 14 8.31 5.72 5.47
CA TYR A 14 9.38 6.69 5.25
C TYR A 14 9.88 6.67 3.80
N ARG A 15 10.09 5.48 3.24
CA ARG A 15 10.54 5.30 1.85
C ARG A 15 9.53 5.84 0.83
N LEU A 16 8.24 5.54 1.01
CA LEU A 16 7.17 6.04 0.15
C LEU A 16 7.02 7.57 0.23
N LYS A 17 7.12 8.15 1.43
CA LYS A 17 7.12 9.62 1.59
C LYS A 17 8.30 10.27 0.87
N ARG A 18 9.50 9.69 0.98
CA ARG A 18 10.70 10.18 0.29
C ARG A 18 10.56 10.09 -1.23
N LEU A 19 9.93 9.02 -1.72
CA LEU A 19 9.63 8.86 -3.14
C LEU A 19 8.64 9.93 -3.63
N ASP A 20 7.56 10.19 -2.90
CA ASP A 20 6.63 11.27 -3.24
C ASP A 20 7.32 12.65 -3.21
N SER A 21 8.24 12.88 -2.25
CA SER A 21 9.03 14.11 -2.19
C SER A 21 9.94 14.28 -3.40
N PHE A 22 10.56 13.19 -3.86
CA PHE A 22 11.34 13.18 -5.09
C PHE A 22 10.48 13.49 -6.31
N HIS A 23 9.31 12.85 -6.43
CA HIS A 23 8.35 13.08 -7.51
C HIS A 23 7.92 14.56 -7.59
N ARG A 24 7.51 15.15 -6.46
CA ARG A 24 7.15 16.57 -6.40
C ARG A 24 8.33 17.49 -6.75
N ARG A 25 9.56 17.12 -6.41
CA ARG A 25 10.75 17.89 -6.79
C ARG A 25 10.94 17.92 -8.31
N GLN A 26 10.70 16.81 -9.00
CA GLN A 26 10.79 16.77 -10.46
C GLN A 26 9.70 17.65 -11.11
N PHE A 27 8.46 17.59 -10.62
CA PHE A 27 7.40 18.46 -11.11
C PHE A 27 7.67 19.94 -10.91
N ARG A 28 8.20 20.33 -9.75
CA ARG A 28 8.57 21.74 -9.53
C ARG A 28 9.66 22.20 -10.49
N ARG A 29 10.62 21.34 -10.84
CA ARG A 29 11.66 21.67 -11.84
C ARG A 29 11.08 21.83 -13.23
N ILE A 30 10.25 20.88 -13.67
CA ILE A 30 9.62 20.92 -15.01
C ILE A 30 8.70 22.14 -15.15
N LEU A 31 7.96 22.48 -14.10
CA LEU A 31 7.05 23.63 -14.08
C LEU A 31 7.74 24.96 -13.76
N GLY A 32 9.06 24.98 -13.54
CA GLY A 32 9.79 26.20 -13.20
C GLY A 32 9.34 26.87 -11.89
N ILE A 33 8.88 26.10 -10.91
CA ILE A 33 8.37 26.62 -9.62
C ILE A 33 9.54 26.81 -8.66
N HIS A 34 9.75 28.07 -8.27
CA HIS A 34 10.83 28.49 -7.38
C HIS A 34 10.31 28.70 -5.96
N TYR A 35 11.21 28.84 -4.99
CA TYR A 35 10.84 29.02 -3.57
C TYR A 35 9.96 30.26 -3.31
N ARG A 36 10.03 31.29 -4.18
CA ARG A 36 9.21 32.51 -4.09
C ARG A 36 7.74 32.26 -4.45
N THR A 37 7.46 31.24 -5.26
CA THR A 37 6.10 30.86 -5.67
C THR A 37 5.57 29.75 -4.76
N LYS A 38 4.54 30.06 -3.95
CA LYS A 38 3.89 29.06 -3.09
C LYS A 38 2.86 28.27 -3.91
N ILE A 39 3.01 26.95 -3.92
CA ILE A 39 2.04 26.01 -4.51
C ILE A 39 1.81 24.85 -3.54
N THR A 40 0.55 24.47 -3.35
CA THR A 40 0.21 23.32 -2.51
C THR A 40 0.59 22.01 -3.22
N ASN A 41 0.85 20.95 -2.44
CA ASN A 41 1.17 19.65 -3.05
C ASN A 41 0.00 19.13 -3.92
N GLN A 42 -1.25 19.39 -3.52
CA GLN A 42 -2.44 18.97 -4.27
C GLN A 42 -2.58 19.72 -5.60
N SER A 43 -2.37 21.04 -5.61
CA SER A 43 -2.42 21.83 -6.85
C SER A 43 -1.28 21.48 -7.81
N LEU A 44 -0.09 21.15 -7.28
CA LEU A 44 1.02 20.63 -8.08
C LEU A 44 0.64 19.35 -8.82
N TYR A 45 0.02 18.39 -8.12
CA TYR A 45 -0.45 17.13 -8.72
C TYR A 45 -1.59 17.33 -9.72
N LYS A 46 -2.58 18.19 -9.40
CA LYS A 46 -3.67 18.56 -10.31
C LYS A 46 -3.14 19.18 -11.61
N LYS A 47 -2.13 20.06 -11.52
CA LYS A 47 -1.53 20.72 -12.69
C LYS A 47 -0.78 19.75 -13.60
N CYS A 48 -0.19 18.70 -13.04
CA CYS A 48 0.46 17.63 -13.81
C CYS A 48 -0.49 16.51 -14.24
N SER A 49 -1.78 16.57 -13.85
CA SER A 49 -2.74 15.48 -14.04
C SER A 49 -2.26 14.13 -13.50
N GLU A 50 -1.46 14.15 -12.43
CA GLU A 50 -0.77 12.96 -11.90
C GLU A 50 -1.11 12.70 -10.43
N THR A 51 -0.96 11.46 -10.00
CA THR A 51 -1.11 11.03 -8.59
C THR A 51 0.25 10.84 -7.89
N PRO A 52 0.31 10.91 -6.54
CA PRO A 52 1.50 10.49 -5.80
C PRO A 52 1.98 9.07 -6.15
N LEU A 53 3.29 8.89 -6.32
CA LEU A 53 3.89 7.58 -6.62
C LEU A 53 3.56 6.52 -5.58
N SER A 54 3.40 6.91 -4.31
CA SER A 54 2.98 6.00 -3.25
C SER A 54 1.60 5.37 -3.49
N LEU A 55 0.65 6.09 -4.12
CA LEU A 55 -0.65 5.53 -4.50
C LEU A 55 -0.53 4.59 -5.69
N GLN A 56 0.32 4.91 -6.66
CA GLN A 56 0.60 4.03 -7.80
C GLN A 56 1.27 2.73 -7.36
N ILE A 57 2.23 2.81 -6.43
CA ILE A 57 2.87 1.61 -5.86
C ILE A 57 1.86 0.75 -5.12
N LEU A 58 0.94 1.36 -4.37
CA LEU A 58 -0.13 0.62 -3.71
C LEU A 58 -0.98 -0.12 -4.76
N GLU A 59 -1.46 0.58 -5.78
CA GLU A 59 -2.24 -0.02 -6.87
C GLU A 59 -1.48 -1.17 -7.57
N LEU A 60 -0.21 -0.96 -7.95
CA LEU A 60 0.62 -1.96 -8.60
C LEU A 60 0.85 -3.19 -7.73
N ARG A 61 1.03 -3.00 -6.41
CA ARG A 61 1.18 -4.11 -5.46
C ARG A 61 -0.07 -4.98 -5.41
N TRP A 62 -1.26 -4.37 -5.35
CA TRP A 62 -2.52 -5.10 -5.37
C TRP A 62 -2.82 -5.72 -6.74
N ARG A 63 -2.43 -5.08 -7.84
CA ARG A 63 -2.52 -5.67 -9.18
C ARG A 63 -1.64 -6.91 -9.33
N LEU A 64 -0.40 -6.85 -8.82
CA LEU A 64 0.51 -8.00 -8.77
C LEU A 64 -0.08 -9.13 -7.93
N PHE A 65 -0.61 -8.81 -6.75
CA PHE A 65 -1.22 -9.82 -5.89
C PHE A 65 -2.39 -10.53 -6.56
N GLY A 66 -3.30 -9.80 -7.22
CA GLY A 66 -4.38 -10.42 -7.98
C GLY A 66 -3.90 -11.25 -9.16
N HIS A 67 -2.77 -10.87 -9.79
CA HIS A 67 -2.16 -11.72 -10.82
C HIS A 67 -1.70 -13.04 -10.21
N ILE A 68 -1.02 -13.02 -9.07
CA ILE A 68 -0.56 -14.24 -8.38
C ILE A 68 -1.76 -15.12 -7.99
N LEU A 69 -2.83 -14.55 -7.44
CA LEU A 69 -4.03 -15.29 -7.02
C LEU A 69 -4.75 -16.01 -8.18
N ARG A 70 -4.71 -15.43 -9.38
CA ARG A 70 -5.31 -16.02 -10.59
C ARG A 70 -4.46 -17.10 -11.24
N ARG A 71 -3.19 -17.22 -10.85
CA ARG A 71 -2.30 -18.26 -11.34
C ARG A 71 -2.60 -19.58 -10.62
N ASP A 72 -2.17 -20.68 -11.22
CA ASP A 72 -2.37 -22.02 -10.66
C ASP A 72 -1.81 -22.12 -9.23
N ASN A 73 -2.49 -22.89 -8.39
CA ASN A 73 -2.11 -23.13 -7.00
C ASN A 73 -0.77 -23.90 -6.89
N SER A 74 -0.36 -24.59 -7.96
CA SER A 74 0.93 -25.30 -8.05
C SER A 74 2.16 -24.39 -8.12
N ILE A 75 1.98 -23.09 -8.39
CA ILE A 75 3.10 -22.17 -8.54
C ILE A 75 3.75 -21.89 -7.19
N PRO A 76 5.10 -21.79 -7.13
CA PRO A 76 5.83 -21.57 -5.87
C PRO A 76 5.33 -20.39 -5.04
N ALA A 77 4.81 -19.32 -5.66
CA ALA A 77 4.23 -18.18 -4.96
C ALA A 77 2.94 -18.54 -4.21
N ASN A 78 2.02 -19.30 -4.84
CA ASN A 78 0.78 -19.72 -4.20
C ASN A 78 1.03 -20.80 -3.15
N LEU A 79 1.93 -21.75 -3.43
CA LEU A 79 2.40 -22.73 -2.45
C LEU A 79 3.06 -22.05 -1.25
N ALA A 80 3.96 -21.10 -1.49
CA ALA A 80 4.58 -20.32 -0.42
C ALA A 80 3.54 -19.54 0.38
N MET A 81 2.51 -18.98 -0.25
CA MET A 81 1.45 -18.29 0.48
C MET A 81 0.55 -19.23 1.30
N ALA A 82 0.38 -20.46 0.86
CA ALA A 82 -0.37 -21.49 1.60
C ALA A 82 0.47 -22.13 2.72
N MET A 83 1.79 -22.28 2.52
CA MET A 83 2.75 -22.85 3.48
C MET A 83 3.28 -21.83 4.49
N LEU A 84 3.45 -20.57 4.10
CA LEU A 84 3.78 -19.50 5.02
C LEU A 84 2.61 -19.38 5.98
N ASN A 85 2.85 -19.81 7.22
CA ASN A 85 2.02 -19.57 8.38
C ASN A 85 1.86 -18.05 8.60
N TYR A 86 1.09 -17.36 7.75
CA TYR A 86 0.63 -16.00 8.00
C TYR A 86 -0.24 -15.91 9.25
N PHE A 87 -0.80 -17.05 9.66
CA PHE A 87 -1.88 -17.19 10.64
C PHE A 87 -1.42 -17.72 12.01
N ASN A 88 -0.18 -18.19 12.12
CA ASN A 88 0.41 -18.56 13.40
C ASN A 88 1.28 -17.42 13.91
N GLU A 89 0.73 -16.63 14.83
CA GLU A 89 1.44 -15.61 15.60
C GLU A 89 2.66 -16.17 16.35
N ASN A 90 2.70 -17.50 16.53
CA ASN A 90 3.68 -18.26 17.32
C ASN A 90 4.94 -18.74 16.56
N SER A 91 5.18 -18.29 15.32
CA SER A 91 6.45 -18.61 14.66
C SER A 91 7.60 -17.83 15.30
N ASN A 92 8.57 -18.55 15.87
CA ASN A 92 9.81 -17.97 16.42
C ASN A 92 10.53 -17.15 15.33
N ARG A 93 10.29 -15.83 15.33
CA ARG A 93 10.92 -14.92 14.38
C ARG A 93 12.42 -14.87 14.70
N GLY A 94 13.25 -15.29 13.75
CA GLY A 94 14.70 -15.18 13.89
C GLY A 94 15.11 -13.73 14.18
N ARG A 95 16.09 -13.55 15.08
CA ARG A 95 16.68 -12.23 15.36
C ARG A 95 17.28 -11.67 14.07
N GLY A 96 16.81 -10.50 13.61
CA GLY A 96 17.33 -9.85 12.40
C GLY A 96 16.37 -8.85 11.76
N ARG A 97 16.70 -8.39 10.55
CA ARG A 97 15.84 -7.50 9.76
C ARG A 97 14.50 -8.20 9.49
N PRO A 98 13.34 -7.57 9.78
CA PRO A 98 12.05 -8.14 9.46
C PRO A 98 11.95 -8.45 7.97
N THR A 99 11.76 -9.72 7.63
CA THR A 99 11.47 -10.16 6.26
C THR A 99 10.08 -9.65 5.89
N THR A 100 10.02 -8.55 5.14
CA THR A 100 8.75 -8.12 4.54
C THR A 100 8.45 -8.97 3.33
N THR A 101 7.51 -9.88 3.50
CA THR A 101 6.90 -10.60 2.39
C THR A 101 5.73 -9.80 1.83
N LEU A 102 5.33 -10.11 0.59
CA LEU A 102 4.22 -9.44 -0.07
C LEU A 102 2.94 -9.46 0.79
N PRO A 103 2.53 -10.58 1.44
CA PRO A 103 1.29 -10.59 2.20
C PRO A 103 1.35 -9.83 3.53
N ILE A 104 2.52 -9.76 4.18
CA ILE A 104 2.71 -8.86 5.33
C ILE A 104 2.50 -7.40 4.91
N THR A 105 3.02 -7.03 3.74
CA THR A 105 2.87 -5.68 3.20
C THR A 105 1.41 -5.37 2.86
N LEU A 106 0.69 -6.33 2.25
CA LEU A 106 -0.73 -6.18 1.91
C LEU A 106 -1.62 -6.11 3.16
N ASN A 107 -1.36 -6.93 4.18
CA ASN A 107 -2.09 -6.86 5.45
C ASN A 107 -1.89 -5.50 6.14
N ASN A 108 -0.68 -4.95 6.07
CA ASN A 108 -0.41 -3.59 6.57
C ASN A 108 -1.15 -2.52 5.76
N ASP A 109 -1.31 -2.70 4.45
CA ASP A 109 -2.13 -1.80 3.63
C ASP A 109 -3.61 -1.85 4.06
N LEU A 110 -4.18 -3.05 4.26
CA LEU A 110 -5.56 -3.22 4.72
C LEU A 110 -5.79 -2.59 6.10
N LYS A 111 -4.89 -2.86 7.06
CA LYS A 111 -4.93 -2.25 8.41
C LYS A 111 -4.89 -0.73 8.34
N ARG A 112 -4.08 -0.16 7.44
CA ARG A 112 -3.98 1.29 7.27
C ARG A 112 -5.27 1.90 6.72
N LEU A 113 -5.93 1.20 5.81
CA LEU A 113 -7.19 1.67 5.20
C LEU A 113 -8.40 1.42 6.11
N GLN A 114 -8.18 0.84 7.29
CA GLN A 114 -9.24 0.44 8.24
C GLN A 114 -10.33 -0.41 7.55
N ASN A 115 -9.94 -1.15 6.52
CA ASN A 115 -10.88 -1.99 5.79
C ASN A 115 -11.20 -3.21 6.65
N LYS A 116 -12.40 -3.25 7.21
CA LYS A 116 -12.85 -4.33 8.10
C LYS A 116 -13.34 -5.57 7.34
N ASP A 117 -13.68 -5.40 6.06
CA ASP A 117 -14.35 -6.41 5.25
C ASP A 117 -13.38 -7.46 4.71
N VAL A 118 -12.11 -7.09 4.57
CA VAL A 118 -11.07 -7.96 4.04
C VAL A 118 -9.87 -7.96 4.98
N GLN A 119 -9.54 -9.14 5.52
CA GLN A 119 -8.33 -9.38 6.30
C GLN A 119 -7.46 -10.41 5.57
N LEU A 120 -6.18 -10.49 5.90
CA LEU A 120 -5.27 -11.52 5.40
C LEU A 120 -4.75 -12.34 6.58
N THR A 121 -5.68 -12.82 7.41
CA THR A 121 -5.38 -13.45 8.72
C THR A 121 -5.85 -14.90 8.78
N THR A 122 -6.62 -15.38 7.81
CA THR A 122 -6.98 -16.82 7.72
C THR A 122 -6.88 -17.33 6.28
N LYS A 123 -6.69 -18.64 6.11
CA LYS A 123 -6.71 -19.32 4.79
C LYS A 123 -8.03 -19.08 4.06
N GLU A 124 -9.12 -18.96 4.80
CA GLU A 124 -10.44 -18.61 4.30
C GLU A 124 -10.46 -17.22 3.66
N ASP A 125 -9.76 -16.24 4.23
CA ASP A 125 -9.69 -14.90 3.67
C ASP A 125 -8.91 -14.87 2.35
N LEU A 126 -7.85 -15.69 2.27
CA LEU A 126 -7.12 -15.89 1.01
C LEU A 126 -8.02 -16.48 -0.07
N HIS A 127 -8.87 -17.44 0.28
CA HIS A 127 -9.82 -18.04 -0.66
C HIS A 127 -10.91 -17.05 -1.09
N LYS A 128 -11.44 -16.22 -0.18
CA LYS A 128 -12.35 -15.11 -0.52
C LYS A 128 -11.71 -14.14 -1.51
N LEU A 129 -10.46 -13.75 -1.26
CA LEU A 129 -9.70 -12.87 -2.15
C LEU A 129 -9.41 -13.52 -3.50
N GLN A 130 -9.14 -14.82 -3.54
CA GLN A 130 -8.96 -15.57 -4.79
C GLN A 130 -10.26 -15.58 -5.62
N LYS A 131 -11.43 -15.72 -4.96
CA LYS A 131 -12.74 -15.64 -5.62
C LYS A 131 -12.96 -14.26 -6.26
N ILE A 132 -12.69 -13.17 -5.54
CA ILE A 132 -12.77 -11.80 -6.07
C ILE A 132 -11.75 -11.60 -7.20
N ALA A 133 -10.52 -12.11 -7.03
CA ALA A 133 -9.46 -11.98 -8.01
C ALA A 133 -9.75 -12.72 -9.32
N SER A 134 -10.48 -13.83 -9.26
CA SER A 134 -10.88 -14.62 -10.43
C SER A 134 -11.73 -13.79 -11.40
N GLN A 135 -12.54 -12.89 -10.86
CA GLN A 135 -13.30 -11.92 -11.65
C GLN A 135 -12.46 -10.67 -11.92
N ARG A 136 -11.93 -10.53 -13.15
CA ARG A 136 -11.02 -9.43 -13.50
C ARG A 136 -11.64 -8.04 -13.24
N GLN A 137 -12.93 -7.86 -13.55
CA GLN A 137 -13.62 -6.58 -13.35
C GLN A 137 -13.80 -6.25 -11.87
N GLU A 138 -14.20 -7.23 -11.05
CA GLU A 138 -14.31 -7.07 -9.60
C GLU A 138 -12.96 -6.73 -8.98
N TRP A 139 -11.87 -7.39 -9.42
CA TRP A 139 -10.53 -7.07 -8.95
C TRP A 139 -10.11 -5.64 -9.30
N ILE A 140 -10.41 -5.17 -10.52
CA ILE A 140 -10.10 -3.80 -10.93
C ILE A 140 -10.86 -2.81 -10.04
N ALA A 141 -12.17 -3.02 -9.86
CA ALA A 141 -13.00 -2.17 -9.00
C ALA A 141 -12.49 -2.16 -7.55
N PHE A 142 -12.12 -3.32 -7.01
CA PHE A 142 -11.54 -3.46 -5.67
C PHE A 142 -10.22 -2.69 -5.53
N THR A 143 -9.30 -2.81 -6.50
CA THR A 143 -8.03 -2.06 -6.46
C THR A 143 -8.23 -0.55 -6.62
N ALA A 144 -9.21 -0.13 -7.41
CA ALA A 144 -9.58 1.27 -7.55
C ALA A 144 -10.16 1.83 -6.25
N GLU A 145 -10.99 1.05 -5.55
CA GLU A 145 -11.54 1.43 -4.25
C GLU A 145 -10.43 1.57 -3.20
N ILE A 146 -9.53 0.58 -3.10
CA ILE A 146 -8.35 0.66 -2.22
C ILE A 146 -7.55 1.95 -2.46
N LYS A 147 -7.32 2.30 -3.73
CA LYS A 147 -6.61 3.52 -4.10
C LYS A 147 -7.38 4.77 -3.67
N ARG A 148 -8.70 4.80 -3.89
CA ARG A 148 -9.60 5.90 -3.48
C ARG A 148 -9.60 6.08 -1.97
N THR A 149 -9.77 5.01 -1.19
CA THR A 149 -9.69 5.05 0.27
C THR A 149 -8.31 5.54 0.73
N ALA A 150 -7.24 5.08 0.07
CA ALA A 150 -5.87 5.48 0.40
C ALA A 150 -5.60 6.95 0.11
N GLU A 151 -6.21 7.49 -0.95
CA GLU A 151 -6.15 8.90 -1.32
C GLU A 151 -6.93 9.77 -0.32
N ALA A 152 -8.15 9.37 0.03
CA ALA A 152 -8.99 10.06 1.02
C ALA A 152 -8.37 10.06 2.43
N ALA A 153 -7.65 8.99 2.81
CA ALA A 153 -6.97 8.89 4.10
C ALA A 153 -5.62 9.66 4.15
N ARG A 154 -5.20 10.33 3.08
CA ARG A 154 -4.01 11.20 3.15
C ARG A 154 -4.39 12.44 3.93
N PRO A 155 -3.60 12.85 4.94
CA PRO A 155 -3.80 14.16 5.54
C PRO A 155 -3.70 15.19 4.43
N ASP A 156 -4.72 16.05 4.32
CA ASP A 156 -4.60 17.28 3.56
C ASP A 156 -3.40 18.02 4.13
N ASP A 157 -2.36 18.24 3.32
CA ASP A 157 -1.28 19.16 3.66
C ASP A 157 -1.83 20.61 3.60
N GLN A 158 -2.84 20.92 4.42
CA GLN A 158 -3.21 22.29 4.78
C GLN A 158 -2.29 22.74 5.91
N ASP A 159 -1.02 23.01 5.60
CA ASP A 159 -0.29 24.07 6.31
C ASP A 159 0.93 24.53 5.50
N SER A 160 0.75 25.62 4.75
CA SER A 160 1.83 26.54 4.38
C SER A 160 1.44 27.97 4.80
N GLY A 161 0.74 28.06 5.92
CA GLY A 161 0.09 29.27 6.42
C GLY A 161 0.11 29.36 7.95
N ARG A 162 1.24 29.06 8.58
CA ARG A 162 1.58 29.67 9.87
C ARG A 162 2.58 30.80 9.64
N HIS A 163 2.18 31.96 10.14
CA HIS A 163 2.87 33.24 10.13
C HIS A 163 4.31 33.14 10.61
#